data_AF-A0A846WLY4-F1
#
_entry.id   AF-A0A846WLY4-F1
#
_cell.length_a   1.000
_cell.length_b   1.000
_cell.length_c   1.000
_cell.angle_alpha   90.00
_cell.angle_beta   90.00
_cell.angle_gamma   90.00
#
_symmetry.space_group_name_H-M   'P 1'
#
loop_
_entity.id
_entity.type
_entity.pdbx_description
1 polymer ?
#
loop_
_entity_poly.entity_id
_entity_poly.type
_entity_poly.pdbx_seq_one_letter_code
_entity_poly.pdbx_strand_id
1 'polypeptide(L)'
;MLTALEARMMRQPGLLEIIDGRDAGVVTARQMMTQLLAIDYTEGFNPNVNNAASDAYVRGNWDDIEHAFVTRRITYREYETLFRALRSQSETARSDASRIV
;
A
#
# COMPACT_ATOMS: atom_id res chain seq x y z
N MET A 1 23.15 11.54 -12.11
CA MET A 1 22.35 10.57 -12.89
C MET A 1 21.46 9.87 -11.88
N LEU A 2 20.15 10.04 -11.99
CA LEU A 2 19.19 9.51 -11.02
C LEU A 2 18.89 8.04 -11.35
N THR A 3 18.86 7.15 -10.37
CA THR A 3 18.69 5.71 -10.58
C THR A 3 17.26 5.37 -11.05
N ALA A 4 17.10 4.23 -11.74
CA ALA A 4 15.78 3.76 -12.17
C ALA A 4 14.81 3.51 -10.98
N LEU A 5 15.35 3.23 -9.79
CA LEU A 5 14.60 3.12 -8.54
C LEU A 5 14.10 4.49 -8.06
N GLU A 6 14.96 5.51 -8.03
CA GLU A 6 14.57 6.87 -7.66
C GLU A 6 13.60 7.50 -8.68
N ALA A 7 13.77 7.21 -9.99
CA ALA A 7 12.85 7.65 -11.03
C ALA A 7 11.48 6.94 -10.96
N ARG A 8 11.45 5.69 -10.47
CA ARG A 8 10.21 4.94 -10.20
C ARG A 8 9.52 5.42 -8.93
N MET A 9 10.28 5.75 -7.89
CA MET A 9 9.77 6.38 -6.66
C MET A 9 9.20 7.79 -6.89
N MET A 10 9.68 8.53 -7.91
CA MET A 10 9.16 9.85 -8.29
C MET A 10 8.04 9.84 -9.37
N ARG A 11 7.63 8.68 -9.90
CA ARG A 11 6.63 8.59 -11.01
C ARG A 11 5.32 7.91 -10.65
N GLN A 12 5.12 7.49 -9.42
CA GLN A 12 3.82 7.00 -8.96
C GLN A 12 3.20 8.07 -8.07
N PRO A 13 1.96 8.50 -8.34
CA PRO A 13 1.25 9.32 -7.38
C PRO A 13 1.21 8.58 -6.04
N GLY A 14 1.44 9.29 -4.94
CA GLY A 14 1.24 8.74 -3.61
C GLY A 14 -0.18 8.16 -3.49
N LEU A 15 -0.38 7.15 -2.65
CA LEU A 15 -1.69 6.49 -2.54
C LEU A 15 -2.79 7.50 -2.17
N LEU A 16 -2.45 8.46 -1.32
CA LEU A 16 -3.34 9.57 -0.98
C LEU A 16 -3.61 10.50 -2.17
N GLU A 17 -2.67 10.71 -3.08
CA GLU A 17 -2.90 11.53 -4.29
C GLU A 17 -3.89 10.86 -5.26
N ILE A 18 -3.87 9.53 -5.35
CA ILE A 18 -4.88 8.77 -6.13
C ILE A 18 -6.29 9.01 -5.54
N ILE A 19 -6.39 9.05 -4.21
CA ILE A 19 -7.64 9.28 -3.48
C ILE A 19 -8.05 10.76 -3.55
N ASP A 20 -7.09 11.70 -3.45
CA ASP A 20 -7.31 13.13 -3.66
C ASP A 20 -7.88 13.39 -5.06
N GLY A 21 -7.40 12.67 -6.07
CA GLY A 21 -7.96 12.72 -7.42
C GLY A 21 -9.43 12.31 -7.50
N ARG A 22 -9.87 11.35 -6.68
CA ARG A 22 -11.31 10.99 -6.59
C ARG A 22 -12.10 12.11 -5.93
N ASP A 23 -11.61 12.63 -4.82
CA ASP A 23 -12.29 13.68 -4.05
C ASP A 23 -12.41 14.97 -4.88
N ALA A 24 -11.42 15.25 -5.73
CA ALA A 24 -11.44 16.35 -6.70
C ALA A 24 -12.28 16.06 -7.97
N GLY A 25 -12.82 14.85 -8.12
CA GLY A 25 -13.59 14.45 -9.31
C GLY A 25 -12.75 14.22 -10.59
N VAL A 26 -11.43 14.19 -10.46
CA VAL A 26 -10.48 13.96 -11.57
C VAL A 26 -10.44 12.48 -11.98
N VAL A 27 -10.59 11.58 -11.02
CA VAL A 27 -10.75 10.14 -11.28
C VAL A 27 -12.05 9.62 -10.70
N THR A 28 -12.68 8.69 -11.42
CA THR A 28 -13.86 7.97 -10.91
C THR A 28 -13.45 6.98 -9.81
N ALA A 29 -14.40 6.60 -8.95
CA ALA A 29 -14.17 5.54 -7.96
C ALA A 29 -13.65 4.23 -8.59
N ARG A 30 -14.12 3.89 -9.80
CA ARG A 30 -13.63 2.72 -10.54
C ARG A 30 -12.15 2.88 -10.93
N GLN A 31 -11.76 4.02 -11.49
CA GLN A 31 -10.37 4.29 -11.86
C GLN A 31 -9.44 4.35 -10.65
N MET A 32 -9.91 4.92 -9.54
CA MET A 32 -9.18 4.92 -8.26
C MET A 32 -8.93 3.47 -7.82
N MET A 33 -9.97 2.63 -7.75
CA MET A 33 -9.83 1.24 -7.33
C MET A 33 -8.94 0.41 -8.27
N THR A 34 -9.01 0.63 -9.58
CA THR A 34 -8.08 -0.01 -10.53
C THR A 34 -6.62 0.32 -10.22
N GLN A 35 -6.32 1.59 -9.91
CA GLN A 35 -4.97 2.01 -9.56
C GLN A 35 -4.52 1.44 -8.21
N LEU A 36 -5.37 1.52 -7.18
CA LEU A 36 -5.05 1.01 -5.85
C LEU A 36 -4.88 -0.51 -5.80
N LEU A 37 -5.56 -1.27 -6.67
CA LEU A 37 -5.39 -2.72 -6.76
C LEU A 37 -4.10 -3.15 -7.48
N ALA A 38 -3.44 -2.23 -8.19
CA ALA A 38 -2.17 -2.49 -8.87
C ALA A 38 -0.94 -2.24 -7.97
N ILE A 39 -1.17 -1.85 -6.72
CA ILE A 39 -0.12 -1.54 -5.75
C ILE A 39 0.29 -2.82 -5.03
N ASP A 40 1.61 -3.00 -4.89
CA ASP A 40 2.21 -4.00 -4.02
C ASP A 40 2.33 -3.38 -2.61
N TYR A 41 1.48 -3.84 -1.70
CA TYR A 41 1.33 -3.22 -0.39
C TYR A 41 2.37 -3.73 0.59
N THR A 42 2.92 -2.82 1.39
CA THR A 42 3.79 -3.12 2.53
C THR A 42 3.06 -2.78 3.82
N GLU A 43 3.08 -3.73 4.76
CA GLU A 43 2.66 -3.51 6.14
C GLU A 43 3.76 -2.72 6.88
N GLY A 44 3.37 -1.78 7.75
CA GLY A 44 4.32 -1.11 8.63
C GLY A 44 4.87 -2.06 9.70
N PHE A 45 6.06 -1.76 10.20
CA PHE A 45 6.76 -2.63 11.14
C PHE A 45 7.67 -1.85 12.09
N ASN A 46 8.01 -2.46 13.24
CA ASN A 46 9.04 -1.94 14.13
C ASN A 46 10.39 -2.55 13.70
N PRO A 47 11.39 -1.75 13.31
CA PRO A 47 12.70 -2.26 12.94
C PRO A 47 13.44 -2.75 14.19
N ASN A 48 14.27 -3.77 14.03
CA ASN A 48 15.21 -4.18 15.06
C ASN A 48 16.50 -3.36 14.91
N VAL A 49 16.94 -2.71 15.98
CA VAL A 49 18.21 -1.98 16.06
C VAL A 49 19.06 -2.65 17.14
N ASN A 50 20.28 -3.09 16.80
CA ASN A 50 21.19 -3.78 17.73
C ASN A 50 20.56 -4.99 18.45
N ASN A 51 19.83 -5.83 17.72
CA ASN A 51 19.10 -6.99 18.26
C ASN A 51 18.03 -6.65 19.32
N ALA A 52 17.63 -5.39 19.44
CA ALA A 52 16.48 -4.96 20.23
C ALA A 52 15.41 -4.41 19.28
N ALA A 53 14.13 -4.69 19.59
CA ALA A 53 13.03 -4.01 18.92
C ALA A 53 13.15 -2.51 19.21
N SER A 54 13.24 -1.69 18.16
CA SER A 54 13.13 -0.24 18.32
C SER A 54 11.69 0.12 18.68
N ASP A 55 11.52 1.19 19.45
CA ASP A 55 10.25 1.87 19.65
C ASP A 55 9.83 2.71 18.42
N ALA A 56 10.67 2.79 17.39
CA ALA A 56 10.36 3.44 16.13
C ALA A 56 9.41 2.57 15.29
N TYR A 57 8.35 3.16 14.76
CA TYR A 57 7.49 2.53 13.77
C TYR A 57 7.89 2.99 12.37
N VAL A 58 8.20 2.04 11.48
CA VAL A 58 8.43 2.32 10.06
C VAL A 58 7.11 2.11 9.33
N ARG A 59 6.62 3.20 8.75
CA ARG A 59 5.34 3.24 8.04
C ARG A 59 5.37 2.35 6.79
N GLY A 60 4.33 1.54 6.62
CA GLY A 60 4.04 0.81 5.39
C GLY A 60 3.19 1.65 4.45
N ASN A 61 3.17 1.34 3.15
CA ASN A 61 2.27 2.05 2.23
C ASN A 61 0.79 1.68 2.49
N TRP A 62 0.51 0.53 3.12
CA TRP A 62 -0.84 0.14 3.54
C TRP A 62 -1.46 1.14 4.53
N ASP A 63 -0.63 1.81 5.33
CA ASP A 63 -1.07 2.79 6.33
C ASP A 63 -1.75 4.02 5.70
N ASP A 64 -1.55 4.30 4.40
CA ASP A 64 -2.31 5.32 3.66
C ASP A 64 -3.75 4.86 3.36
N ILE A 65 -3.96 3.56 3.10
CA ILE A 65 -5.29 2.98 2.90
C ILE A 65 -6.06 2.96 4.22
N GLU A 66 -5.40 2.59 5.31
CA GLU A 66 -6.00 2.66 6.65
C GLU A 66 -6.38 4.09 7.00
N HIS A 67 -5.48 5.05 6.75
CA HIS A 67 -5.75 6.47 6.95
C HIS A 67 -6.98 6.94 6.14
N ALA A 68 -7.07 6.57 4.86
CA ALA A 68 -8.20 6.92 4.01
C ALA A 68 -9.52 6.28 4.50
N PHE A 69 -9.47 5.08 5.07
CA PHE A 69 -10.66 4.43 5.61
C PHE A 69 -11.14 5.10 6.90
N VAL A 70 -10.25 5.36 7.87
CA VAL A 70 -10.63 6.00 9.14
C VAL A 70 -11.12 7.44 8.95
N THR A 71 -10.62 8.13 7.92
CA THR A 71 -11.08 9.47 7.52
C THR A 71 -12.29 9.46 6.58
N ARG A 72 -12.86 8.27 6.29
CA ARG A 72 -14.05 8.06 5.44
C ARG A 72 -13.91 8.49 3.97
N ARG A 73 -12.68 8.54 3.46
CA ARG A 73 -12.36 8.86 2.04
C ARG A 73 -12.53 7.65 1.11
N ILE A 74 -12.50 6.44 1.68
CA ILE A 74 -12.90 5.21 1.02
C ILE A 74 -13.98 4.50 1.84
N THR A 75 -14.83 3.75 1.16
CA THR A 75 -15.89 2.97 1.77
C THR A 75 -15.36 1.67 2.37
N TYR A 76 -16.13 1.06 3.28
CA TYR A 76 -15.81 -0.27 3.82
C TYR A 76 -15.63 -1.33 2.72
N ARG A 77 -16.47 -1.32 1.68
CA ARG A 77 -16.37 -2.27 0.55
C ARG A 77 -15.07 -2.09 -0.24
N GLU A 78 -14.65 -0.84 -0.46
CA GLU A 78 -13.38 -0.53 -1.13
C GLU A 78 -12.19 -1.01 -0.27
N TYR A 79 -12.21 -0.71 1.03
CA TYR A 79 -11.21 -1.18 1.99
C TYR A 79 -11.12 -2.71 2.03
N GLU A 80 -12.25 -3.41 2.19
CA GLU A 80 -12.29 -4.87 2.23
C GLU A 80 -11.72 -5.50 0.95
N THR A 81 -12.01 -4.89 -0.21
CA THR A 81 -11.49 -5.36 -1.50
C THR A 81 -9.97 -5.25 -1.56
N LEU A 82 -9.40 -4.12 -1.14
CA LEU A 82 -7.95 -3.92 -1.08
C LEU A 82 -7.29 -4.85 -0.06
N PHE A 83 -7.90 -5.04 1.11
CA PHE A 83 -7.38 -5.92 2.16
C PHE A 83 -7.32 -7.38 1.69
N ARG A 84 -8.34 -7.87 0.99
CA ARG A 84 -8.32 -9.22 0.40
C ARG A 84 -7.21 -9.39 -0.63
N ALA A 85 -6.95 -8.36 -1.44
CA ALA A 85 -5.86 -8.37 -2.41
C ALA A 85 -4.48 -8.45 -1.72
N LEU A 86 -4.24 -7.64 -0.68
CA LEU A 86 -3.04 -7.71 0.15
C LEU A 86 -2.83 -9.13 0.72
N ARG A 87 -3.87 -9.72 1.34
CA ARG A 87 -3.77 -11.07 1.92
C ARG A 87 -3.45 -12.13 0.87
N SER A 88 -4.06 -12.05 -0.31
CA SER A 88 -3.77 -12.95 -1.43
C SER A 88 -2.31 -12.85 -1.88
N GLN A 89 -1.76 -11.63 -1.98
CA GLN A 89 -0.36 -11.43 -2.37
C GLN A 89 0.60 -12.06 -1.35
N SER A 90 0.34 -11.86 -0.06
CA SER A 90 1.14 -12.43 1.04
C SER A 90 1.08 -13.95 1.09
N GLU A 91 -0.07 -14.56 0.80
CA GLU A 91 -0.23 -16.02 0.74
C GLU A 91 0.55 -16.63 -0.44
N THR A 92 0.48 -16.02 -1.63
CA THR A 92 1.26 -16.45 -2.79
C THR A 92 2.76 -16.35 -2.50
N ALA A 93 3.24 -15.21 -2.00
CA ALA A 93 4.65 -15.01 -1.66
C ALA A 93 5.16 -16.02 -0.62
N ARG A 94 4.35 -16.31 0.41
CA ARG A 94 4.69 -17.32 1.44
C ARG A 94 4.72 -18.73 0.85
N SER A 95 3.80 -19.07 -0.05
CA SER A 95 3.75 -20.38 -0.70
C SER A 95 4.95 -20.63 -1.62
N ASP A 96 5.39 -19.60 -2.34
CA ASP A 96 6.59 -19.67 -3.20
C ASP A 96 7.86 -19.81 -2.37
N ALA A 97 7.97 -19.04 -1.28
CA ALA A 97 9.10 -19.17 -0.35
C ALA A 97 9.21 -20.57 0.26
N SER A 98 8.07 -21.21 0.56
CA SER A 98 8.04 -22.58 1.11
C SER A 98 8.27 -23.68 0.08
N ARG A 99 8.22 -23.38 -1.22
CA ARG A 99 8.52 -24.33 -2.32
C ARG A 99 9.99 -24.38 -2.70
N ILE A 100 10.78 -23.38 -2.29
CA ILE A 100 12.20 -23.24 -2.64
C ILE A 100 13.11 -23.88 -1.57
N VAL A 101 12.57 -24.22 -0.40
CA VAL A 101 13.27 -24.95 0.69
C VAL A 101 13.03 -26.45 0.66
#